data_AF-A0A538BIN7-F1
#
_entry.id   AF-A0A538BIN7-F1
#
_cell.length_a   1.000
_cell.length_b   1.000
_cell.length_c   1.000
_cell.angle_alpha   90.00
_cell.angle_beta   90.00
_cell.angle_gamma   90.00
#
_symmetry.space_group_name_H-M   'P 1'
#
loop_
_entity.id
_entity.type
_entity.pdbx_description
1 polymer ?
#
loop_
_entity_poly.entity_id
_entity_poly.type
_entity_poly.pdbx_seq_one_letter_code
_entity_poly.pdbx_strand_id
1 'polypeptide(L)' 'GRFETDAGTIAEALRALPVADLLLDERGELRPLVNVYVDGIDVREREGLETRLDGPEKIRVLAAIAGGWL' A
#
# COMPACT_ATOMS: atom_id res chain seq x y z
N GLY A 1 -9.21 7.50 -4.47
CA GLY A 1 -8.80 8.91 -4.35
C GLY A 1 -7.34 9.06 -4.69
N ARG A 2 -6.83 10.29 -4.79
CA ARG A 2 -5.39 10.59 -4.89
C ARG A 2 -4.99 11.37 -3.65
N PHE A 3 -3.84 11.02 -3.09
CA PHE A 3 -3.26 11.65 -1.90
C PHE A 3 -1.79 11.96 -2.19
N GLU A 4 -1.23 12.91 -1.46
CA GLU A 4 0.18 13.27 -1.47
C GLU A 4 0.72 13.07 -0.05
N THR A 5 1.98 12.64 0.08
CA THR A 5 2.61 12.32 1.36
C THR A 5 4.13 12.49 1.25
N ASP A 6 4.77 12.88 2.36
CA ASP A 6 6.23 12.97 2.50
C ASP A 6 6.81 11.74 3.25
N ALA A 7 6.08 10.63 3.26
CA ALA A 7 6.48 9.38 3.90
C ALA A 7 7.79 8.83 3.32
N GLY A 8 8.65 8.26 4.19
CA GLY A 8 9.92 7.65 3.80
C GLY A 8 9.81 6.18 3.42
N THR A 9 8.71 5.52 3.77
CA THR A 9 8.44 4.10 3.45
C THR A 9 7.00 3.85 3.02
N ILE A 10 6.76 2.68 2.43
CA ILE A 10 5.40 2.21 2.13
C ILE A 10 4.55 2.09 3.39
N ALA A 11 5.10 1.57 4.49
CA ALA A 11 4.37 1.45 5.74
C ALA A 11 3.84 2.81 6.23
N GLU A 12 4.69 3.83 6.21
CA GLU A 12 4.33 5.20 6.59
C GLU A 12 3.28 5.79 5.64
N ALA A 13 3.47 5.63 4.33
CA ALA A 13 2.55 6.12 3.32
C ALA A 13 1.15 5.52 3.47
N LEU A 14 1.04 4.21 3.70
CA LEU A 14 -0.25 3.53 3.85
C LEU A 14 -0.95 3.91 5.16
N ARG A 15 -0.21 4.07 6.27
CA ARG A 15 -0.76 4.50 7.57
C ARG A 15 -1.29 5.93 7.55
N ALA A 16 -0.75 6.80 6.70
CA ALA A 16 -1.22 8.17 6.53
C ALA A 16 -2.57 8.27 5.79
N LEU A 17 -3.04 7.19 5.16
CA LEU A 17 -4.30 7.19 4.41
C LEU A 17 -5.50 7.07 5.35
N PRO A 18 -6.62 7.76 5.08
CA PRO A 18 -7.86 7.63 5.87
C PRO A 18 -8.54 6.25 5.74
N VAL A 19 -7.98 5.36 4.93
CA VAL A 19 -8.46 3.99 4.68
C VAL A 19 -7.45 2.94 5.15
N ALA A 20 -6.45 3.30 5.96
CA ALA A 20 -5.36 2.41 6.39
C ALA A 20 -5.87 1.07 6.94
N ASP A 21 -6.97 1.05 7.70
CA ASP A 21 -7.55 -0.17 8.30
C ASP A 21 -8.07 -1.18 7.26
N LEU A 22 -8.38 -0.71 6.04
CA LEU A 22 -8.75 -1.56 4.90
C LEU A 22 -7.52 -2.14 4.19
N LEU A 23 -6.35 -1.58 4.42
CA LEU A 23 -5.10 -1.92 3.74
C LEU A 23 -4.20 -2.80 4.61
N LEU A 24 -4.12 -2.47 5.89
CA LEU A 24 -3.29 -3.13 6.90
C LEU A 24 -4.17 -3.90 7.88
N ASP A 25 -3.63 -4.98 8.44
CA ASP A 25 -4.26 -5.69 9.55
C ASP A 25 -3.89 -5.05 10.91
N GLU A 26 -4.37 -5.66 11.99
CA GLU A 26 -4.19 -5.15 13.37
C GLU A 26 -2.72 -5.18 13.84
N ARG A 27 -1.86 -5.94 13.14
CA ARG A 27 -0.42 -6.01 13.39
C ARG A 27 0.36 -5.00 12.54
N GLY A 28 -0.33 -4.28 11.65
CA GLY A 28 0.26 -3.36 10.70
C GLY A 28 0.81 -4.05 9.44
N GLU A 29 0.47 -5.32 9.21
CA GLU A 29 0.89 -6.07 8.03
C GLU A 29 -0.04 -5.84 6.85
N LEU A 30 0.48 -5.95 5.62
CA LEU A 30 -0.32 -5.77 4.41
C LEU A 30 -1.36 -6.89 4.29
N ARG A 31 -2.64 -6.55 4.17
CA ARG A 31 -3.70 -7.55 4.01
C ARG A 31 -3.49 -8.37 2.73
N PRO A 32 -3.80 -9.69 2.72
CA PRO A 32 -3.47 -10.57 1.59
C PRO A 32 -4.04 -10.14 0.23
N LEU A 33 -5.22 -9.53 0.22
CA LEU A 33 -5.90 -9.11 -1.01
C LEU A 33 -5.52 -7.70 -1.48
N VAL A 34 -4.60 -7.04 -0.77
CA VAL A 34 -4.13 -5.70 -1.11
C VAL A 34 -2.81 -5.83 -1.85
N ASN A 35 -2.74 -5.23 -3.04
CA ASN A 35 -1.52 -5.13 -3.84
C ASN A 35 -1.07 -3.68 -3.87
N VAL A 36 0.23 -3.48 -3.67
CA VAL A 36 0.84 -2.15 -3.62
C VAL A 36 1.98 -2.13 -4.61
N TYR A 37 2.02 -1.10 -5.45
CA TYR A 37 3.04 -0.94 -6.49
C TYR A 37 3.71 0.43 -6.34
N VAL A 38 5.03 0.46 -6.48
CA VAL A 38 5.84 1.69 -6.58
C VAL A 38 6.38 1.77 -8.00
N ASP A 39 5.94 2.78 -8.74
CA ASP A 39 6.28 2.97 -10.15
C ASP A 39 6.06 1.71 -11.01
N GLY A 40 5.02 0.95 -10.66
CA GLY A 40 4.59 -0.26 -11.37
C GLY A 40 5.23 -1.56 -10.88
N ILE A 41 6.19 -1.53 -9.96
CA ILE A 41 6.81 -2.72 -9.36
C ILE A 41 6.08 -3.08 -8.08
N ASP A 42 5.65 -4.34 -7.93
CA ASP A 42 5.00 -4.83 -6.71
C ASP A 42 5.98 -4.74 -5.54
N VAL A 43 5.54 -4.18 -4.40
CA VAL A 43 6.39 -4.05 -3.21
C VAL A 43 6.83 -5.40 -2.66
N ARG A 44 6.09 -6.48 -2.94
CA ARG A 44 6.47 -7.86 -2.56
C ARG A 44 7.67 -8.38 -3.33
N GLU A 45 7.98 -7.79 -4.49
CA GLU A 45 9.22 -8.06 -5.24
C GLU A 45 10.39 -7.19 -4.75
N ARG A 46 10.13 -6.29 -3.80
CA ARG A 46 11.11 -5.41 -3.14
C ARG A 46 11.23 -5.76 -1.65
N GLU A 47 11.27 -4.76 -0.78
CA GLU A 47 11.39 -4.89 0.69
C GLU A 47 10.03 -4.85 1.39
N GLY A 48 8.93 -5.07 0.65
CA GLY A 48 7.58 -5.03 1.21
C GLY A 48 7.23 -3.66 1.76
N LEU A 49 6.68 -3.62 2.97
CA LEU A 49 6.30 -2.40 3.67
C LEU A 49 7.50 -1.49 4.01
N GLU A 50 8.70 -2.05 4.10
CA GLU A 50 9.94 -1.32 4.38
C GLU A 50 10.57 -0.70 3.13
N THR A 51 9.99 -0.95 1.93
CA THR A 51 10.43 -0.31 0.68
C THR A 51 10.51 1.20 0.88
N ARG A 52 11.73 1.74 0.74
CA ARG A 52 12.02 3.17 0.85
C ARG A 52 11.44 3.94 -0.33
N LEU A 53 11.03 5.18 -0.04
CA LEU A 53 10.55 6.15 -1.01
C LEU A 53 11.58 7.28 -1.09
N ASP A 54 12.33 7.36 -2.20
CA ASP A 54 13.50 8.25 -2.33
C ASP A 54 13.24 9.48 -3.22
N GLY A 55 11.99 9.77 -3.56
CA GLY A 55 11.64 10.90 -4.42
C GLY A 55 10.18 10.95 -4.84
N PRO A 56 9.82 11.72 -5.89
CA PRO A 56 8.47 11.78 -6.40
C PRO A 56 8.11 10.47 -7.12
N GLU A 57 7.70 9.47 -6.33
CA GLU A 57 7.27 8.16 -6.81
C GLU A 57 5.75 8.02 -6.79
N LYS A 58 5.21 7.18 -7.67
CA LYS A 58 3.78 6.91 -7.74
C LYS A 58 3.44 5.58 -7.09
N ILE A 59 2.76 5.64 -5.96
CA ILE A 59 2.22 4.46 -5.28
C ILE A 59 0.81 4.16 -5.82
N ARG A 60 0.59 2.91 -6.26
CA ARG A 60 -0.75 2.39 -6.61
C ARG A 60 -1.15 1.34 -5.60
N VAL A 61 -2.33 1.52 -4.98
CA VAL A 61 -2.93 0.55 -4.07
C VAL A 61 -4.17 -0.05 -4.74
N LEU A 62 -4.20 -1.36 -4.84
CA LEU A 62 -5.31 -2.13 -5.40
C LEU A 62 -5.81 -3.11 -4.34
N ALA A 63 -7.03 -2.89 -3.84
CA ALA A 63 -7.71 -3.87 -3.01
C ALA A 63 -8.56 -4.76 -3.93
N ALA A 64 -8.22 -6.04 -4.03
CA ALA A 64 -9.08 -7.01 -4.69
C ALA A 64 -10.27 -7.29 -3.77
N ILE A 65 -11.45 -6.81 -4.14
CA ILE A 65 -12.69 -7.29 -3.52
C ILE A 65 -13.03 -8.58 -4.24
N ALA A 66 -12.92 -9.72 -3.55
CA ALA A 66 -13.48 -10.96 -4.06
C ALA A 66 -15.00 -10.81 -4.14
N GLY A 67 -15.50 -10.47 -5.34
CA GLY A 67 -16.91 -10.47 -5.64
C GLY A 67 -17.41 -11.91 -5.74
N GLY A 68 -17.75 -12.50 -4.59
CA GLY A 68 -18.65 -13.65 -4.58
C GLY A 68 -20.05 -13.14 -4.89
N TRP A 69 -20.59 -13.54 -6.05
CA TRP A 69 -22.04 -13.48 -6.23
C TRP A 69 -22.67 -14.44 -5.21
N LEU A 70 -23.51 -13.91 -4.33
CA LEU A 70 -24.58 -14.68 -3.69
C LEU A 70 -25.75 -14.80 -4.67
#